data_AF-D9PFV6-F1
#
_entry.id   AF-D9PFV6-F1
#
_cell.length_a   1.000
_cell.length_b   1.000
_cell.length_c   1.000
_cell.angle_alpha   90.00
_cell.angle_beta   90.00
_cell.angle_gamma   90.00
#
_symmetry.space_group_name_H-M   'P 1'
#
loop_
_entity.id
_entity.type
_entity.pdbx_description
1 polymer ?
#
loop_
_entity_poly.entity_id
_entity_poly.type
_entity_poly.pdbx_seq_one_letter_code
_entity_poly.pdbx_strand_id
1 'polypeptide(L)'
;MTAIGHSARDTFEMLANRGVPMAAKPFSLGLRIEHPQALIDRARYGKQAGHPLLGPADYRLVHHCQNGRSVYSFCMCPGGTVVAATSEEGCVVTNGMSQY
;
A
#
# COMPACT_ATOMS: atom_id res chain seq x y z
N MET A 1 14.72 12.89 19.03
CA MET A 1 14.42 12.11 17.81
C MET A 1 12.91 11.93 17.73
N THR A 2 12.28 12.25 16.60
CA THR A 2 10.81 12.17 16.42
C THR A 2 10.51 11.03 15.47
N ALA A 3 9.73 10.02 15.91
CA ALA A 3 9.42 8.80 15.15
C ALA A 3 7.92 8.45 15.24
N ILE A 4 7.08 9.44 14.91
CA ILE A 4 5.62 9.43 15.15
C ILE A 4 4.79 8.81 14.01
N GLY A 5 5.45 8.37 12.93
CA GLY A 5 4.76 7.93 11.71
C GLY A 5 4.15 9.09 10.91
N HIS A 6 3.67 8.80 9.70
CA HIS A 6 3.18 9.83 8.77
C HIS A 6 1.71 10.22 8.99
N SER A 7 0.98 9.54 9.89
CA SER A 7 -0.43 9.82 10.19
C SER A 7 -0.63 10.69 11.43
N ALA A 8 0.44 11.10 12.12
CA ALA A 8 0.38 11.97 13.31
C ALA A 8 0.12 13.44 12.93
N ARG A 9 -1.03 13.68 12.29
CA ARG A 9 -1.42 14.97 11.69
C ARG A 9 -1.51 16.09 12.73
N ASP A 10 -2.13 15.79 13.87
CA ASP A 10 -2.20 16.68 15.04
C ASP A 10 -0.81 17.14 15.52
N THR A 11 0.15 16.22 15.52
CA THR A 11 1.52 16.47 15.93
C THR A 11 2.26 17.28 14.87
N PHE A 12 2.02 17.03 13.58
CA PHE A 12 2.57 17.87 12.50
C PHE A 12 2.02 19.30 12.57
N GLU A 13 0.73 19.49 12.86
CA GLU A 13 0.13 20.82 13.07
C GLU A 13 0.76 21.54 14.27
N MET A 14 0.92 20.85 15.40
CA MET A 14 1.61 21.39 16.58
C MET A 14 3.05 21.81 16.27
N LEU A 15 3.80 20.99 15.51
CA LEU A 15 5.18 21.31 15.11
C LEU A 15 5.21 22.53 14.18
N ALA A 16 4.27 22.65 13.24
CA ALA A 16 4.13 23.82 12.37
C ALA A 16 3.93 25.09 13.18
N ASN A 17 3.00 25.05 14.14
CA ASN A 17 2.64 26.19 14.99
C ASN A 17 3.80 26.62 15.90
N ARG A 18 4.74 25.72 16.20
CA ARG A 18 5.97 26.02 16.94
C ARG A 18 7.12 26.51 16.05
N GLY A 19 6.89 26.70 14.75
CA GLY A 19 7.89 27.17 13.80
C GLY A 19 8.96 26.13 13.45
N VAL A 20 8.69 24.84 13.68
CA VAL A 20 9.60 23.77 13.24
C VAL A 20 9.59 23.75 11.71
N PRO A 21 10.76 23.91 11.04
CA PRO A 21 10.81 23.95 9.58
C PRO A 21 10.27 22.65 8.96
N MET A 22 9.36 22.80 8.00
CA MET A 22 8.76 21.69 7.26
C MET A 22 8.62 22.05 5.78
N ALA A 23 8.68 21.04 4.92
CA ALA A 23 8.53 21.18 3.48
C ALA A 23 7.58 20.12 2.94
N ALA A 24 6.76 20.51 1.96
CA ALA A 24 5.87 19.58 1.28
C ALA A 24 6.69 18.51 0.53
N LYS A 25 6.32 17.23 0.71
CA LYS A 25 6.97 16.09 0.06
C LYS A 25 5.96 15.38 -0.85
N PRO A 26 6.28 15.16 -2.14
CA PRO A 26 5.44 14.34 -3.02
C PRO A 26 5.23 12.93 -2.47
N PHE A 27 4.02 12.40 -2.67
CA PHE A 27 3.62 11.05 -2.30
C PHE A 27 2.64 10.46 -3.34
N SER A 28 2.27 9.19 -3.17
CA SER A 28 1.33 8.50 -4.07
C SER A 28 0.02 8.18 -3.38
N LEU A 29 -1.06 8.23 -4.14
CA LEU A 29 -2.41 7.85 -3.74
C LEU A 29 -2.95 6.86 -4.77
N GLY A 30 -3.85 5.97 -4.35
CA GLY A 30 -4.50 5.04 -5.23
C GLY A 30 -5.62 4.29 -4.51
N LEU A 31 -5.87 3.08 -4.99
CA LEU A 31 -6.90 2.17 -4.50
C LEU A 31 -6.30 0.81 -4.19
N ARG A 32 -6.99 0.02 -3.37
CA ARG A 32 -6.73 -1.41 -3.25
C ARG A 32 -7.51 -2.14 -4.34
N ILE A 33 -6.85 -3.09 -4.98
CA ILE A 33 -7.44 -3.96 -6.00
C ILE A 33 -7.24 -5.40 -5.56
N GLU A 34 -8.29 -6.20 -5.70
CA GLU A 34 -8.29 -7.60 -5.29
C GLU A 34 -8.57 -8.49 -6.50
N HIS A 35 -7.82 -9.58 -6.56
CA HIS A 35 -8.07 -10.69 -7.48
C HIS A 35 -8.00 -11.98 -6.67
N PRO A 36 -8.70 -13.05 -7.09
CA PRO A 36 -8.50 -14.35 -6.45
C PRO A 36 -7.03 -14.75 -6.48
N GLN A 37 -6.45 -15.15 -5.35
CA GLN A 37 -5.02 -15.52 -5.26
C GLN A 37 -4.65 -16.61 -6.28
N ALA A 38 -5.53 -17.58 -6.50
CA ALA A 38 -5.35 -18.65 -7.50
C ALA A 38 -5.22 -18.13 -8.95
N LEU A 39 -5.73 -16.94 -9.27
CA LEU A 39 -5.50 -16.31 -10.58
C LEU A 39 -4.03 -15.88 -10.69
N ILE A 40 -3.50 -15.21 -9.67
CA ILE A 40 -2.12 -14.75 -9.61
C ILE A 40 -1.16 -15.94 -9.58
N ASP A 41 -1.44 -16.96 -8.76
CA ASP A 41 -0.62 -18.17 -8.66
C ASP A 41 -0.47 -18.86 -10.01
N ARG A 42 -1.58 -19.02 -10.75
CA ARG A 42 -1.56 -19.62 -12.09
C ARG A 42 -0.81 -18.74 -13.10
N ALA A 43 -0.98 -17.42 -13.03
CA ALA A 43 -0.29 -16.51 -13.94
C ALA A 43 1.23 -16.48 -13.71
N ARG A 44 1.68 -16.67 -12.46
CA ARG A 44 3.11 -16.59 -12.08
C ARG A 44 3.82 -17.95 -12.10
N TYR A 45 3.17 -18.99 -11.60
CA TYR A 45 3.79 -20.31 -11.41
C TYR A 45 3.23 -21.40 -12.35
N GLY A 46 2.13 -21.15 -13.05
CA GLY A 46 1.52 -22.11 -13.96
C GLY A 46 1.20 -23.44 -13.26
N LYS A 47 1.80 -24.53 -13.72
CA LYS A 47 1.59 -25.89 -13.17
C LYS A 47 2.09 -26.04 -11.73
N GLN A 48 2.95 -25.14 -11.25
CA GLN A 48 3.50 -25.19 -9.90
C GLN A 48 2.68 -24.34 -8.90
N ALA A 49 1.55 -23.77 -9.32
CA ALA A 49 0.63 -23.07 -8.42
C ALA A 49 0.21 -23.99 -7.25
N GLY A 50 0.34 -23.50 -6.01
CA GLY A 50 0.05 -24.26 -4.80
C GLY A 50 1.21 -25.10 -4.25
N HIS A 51 2.40 -25.05 -4.86
CA HIS A 51 3.57 -25.74 -4.33
C HIS A 51 3.98 -25.16 -2.95
N PRO A 52 4.08 -25.97 -1.87
CA PRO A 52 4.29 -25.46 -0.51
C PRO A 52 5.53 -24.59 -0.33
N LEU A 53 6.62 -24.88 -1.05
CA LEU A 53 7.86 -24.08 -0.98
C LEU A 53 7.79 -22.75 -1.74
N LEU A 54 6.88 -22.61 -2.70
CA LEU A 54 6.73 -21.36 -3.46
C LEU A 54 5.83 -20.37 -2.72
N GLY A 55 4.88 -20.90 -1.94
CA GLY A 55 3.87 -20.08 -1.26
C GLY A 55 2.92 -19.38 -2.25
N PRO A 56 2.11 -18.43 -1.74
CA PRO A 56 1.22 -17.63 -2.58
C PRO A 56 2.02 -16.64 -3.43
N ALA A 57 1.71 -16.57 -4.72
CA ALA A 57 2.44 -15.74 -5.67
C ALA A 57 2.25 -14.24 -5.45
N ASP A 58 3.29 -13.48 -5.77
CA ASP A 58 3.27 -12.03 -5.79
C ASP A 58 3.29 -11.42 -7.19
N TYR A 59 3.10 -10.10 -7.27
CA TYR A 59 3.39 -9.33 -8.48
C TYR A 59 3.85 -7.91 -8.17
N ARG A 60 4.57 -7.33 -9.14
CA ARG A 60 4.95 -5.92 -9.17
C ARG A 60 4.75 -5.38 -10.59
N LEU A 61 3.97 -4.32 -10.71
CA LEU A 61 3.61 -3.70 -11.99
C LEU A 61 3.92 -2.20 -11.97
N VAL A 62 4.31 -1.66 -13.12
CA VAL A 62 4.50 -0.23 -13.38
C VAL A 62 3.98 0.08 -14.78
N HIS A 63 3.26 1.18 -14.93
CA HIS A 63 2.79 1.70 -16.22
C HIS A 63 2.96 3.22 -16.27
N HIS A 64 3.58 3.71 -17.34
CA HIS A 64 3.70 5.13 -17.64
C HIS A 64 2.56 5.55 -18.56
N CYS A 65 1.62 6.33 -18.01
CA CYS A 65 0.42 6.76 -18.71
C CYS A 65 0.74 7.87 -19.71
N GLN A 66 -0.08 7.99 -20.75
CA GLN A 66 0.05 9.04 -21.78
C GLN A 66 -0.06 10.47 -21.20
N ASN A 67 -0.71 10.64 -20.06
CA ASN A 67 -0.85 11.92 -19.36
C ASN A 67 0.37 12.30 -18.49
N GLY A 68 1.50 11.58 -18.61
CA GLY A 68 2.72 11.83 -17.86
C GLY A 68 2.71 11.34 -16.40
N ARG A 69 1.63 10.70 -15.94
CA ARG A 69 1.57 10.04 -14.62
C ARG A 69 2.10 8.61 -14.71
N SER A 70 2.64 8.11 -13.61
CA SER A 70 3.01 6.70 -13.48
C SER A 70 2.10 6.03 -12.46
N VAL A 71 1.59 4.85 -12.81
CA VAL A 71 0.80 3.99 -11.93
C VAL A 71 1.64 2.75 -11.62
N TYR A 72 1.63 2.31 -10.38
CA TYR A 72 2.41 1.16 -9.96
C TYR A 72 1.72 0.43 -8.82
N SER A 73 1.99 -0.87 -8.67
CA SER A 73 1.53 -1.66 -7.53
C SER A 73 2.39 -1.37 -6.30
N PHE A 74 1.76 -1.22 -5.14
CA PHE A 74 2.44 -0.95 -3.87
C PHE A 74 1.84 -1.81 -2.74
N CYS A 75 2.68 -2.26 -1.82
CA CYS A 75 2.30 -3.09 -0.66
C CYS A 75 1.40 -4.27 -1.07
N MET A 76 1.90 -5.10 -1.98
CA MET A 76 1.17 -6.28 -2.44
C MET A 76 1.11 -7.31 -1.31
N CYS A 77 -0.09 -7.87 -1.06
CA CYS A 77 -0.37 -8.79 0.05
C CYS A 77 -0.92 -10.12 -0.50
N PRO A 78 -0.06 -11.10 -0.82
CA PRO A 78 -0.50 -12.41 -1.28
C PRO A 78 -1.43 -13.07 -0.25
N GLY A 79 -2.58 -13.60 -0.69
CA GLY A 79 -3.56 -14.26 0.18
C GLY A 79 -4.06 -13.39 1.34
N GLY A 80 -3.95 -12.07 1.21
CA GLY A 80 -4.21 -11.13 2.28
C GLY A 80 -5.61 -10.54 2.29
N THR A 81 -5.78 -9.51 3.09
CA THR A 81 -7.02 -8.77 3.27
C THR A 81 -6.79 -7.28 3.06
N VAL A 82 -7.76 -6.60 2.44
CA VAL A 82 -7.84 -5.15 2.46
C VAL A 82 -8.35 -4.69 3.83
N VAL A 83 -7.56 -3.86 4.51
CA VAL A 83 -7.89 -3.39 5.86
C VAL A 83 -8.36 -1.94 5.86
N ALA A 84 -9.33 -1.63 6.71
CA ALA A 84 -9.72 -0.26 7.03
C ALA A 84 -8.68 0.33 8.01
N ALA A 85 -7.87 1.27 7.53
CA ALA A 85 -6.69 1.80 8.21
C ALA A 85 -6.83 3.29 8.57
N THR A 86 -8.07 3.79 8.72
CA THR A 86 -8.29 5.18 9.12
C THR A 86 -7.86 5.41 10.56
N SER A 87 -7.29 6.58 10.83
CA SER A 87 -6.94 7.06 12.18
C SER A 87 -7.77 8.28 12.60
N GLU A 88 -8.75 8.68 11.78
CA GLU A 88 -9.60 9.83 12.02
C GLU A 88 -11.07 9.48 11.81
N GLU A 89 -11.92 10.11 12.62
CA GLU A 89 -13.38 10.02 12.50
C GLU A 89 -13.87 10.64 11.19
N GLY A 90 -14.92 10.06 10.60
CA GLY A 90 -15.48 10.52 9.32
C GLY A 90 -14.58 10.29 8.10
N CYS A 91 -13.41 9.66 8.27
CA CYS A 91 -12.47 9.37 7.19
C CYS A 91 -12.43 7.89 6.84
N VAL A 92 -12.09 7.59 5.58
CA VAL A 92 -11.86 6.22 5.09
C VAL A 92 -10.45 6.12 4.52
N VAL A 93 -9.69 5.12 4.98
CA VAL A 93 -8.35 4.80 4.48
C VAL A 93 -8.25 3.30 4.29
N THR A 94 -7.71 2.88 3.15
CA THR A 94 -7.48 1.45 2.85
C THR A 94 -6.00 1.11 2.91
N ASN A 95 -5.65 -0.05 3.45
CA ASN A 95 -4.29 -0.61 3.39
C ASN A 95 -4.34 -2.13 3.19
N GLY A 96 -3.20 -2.80 3.34
CA GLY A 96 -3.02 -4.22 3.15
C GLY A 96 -2.41 -4.95 4.32
N MET A 97 -2.83 -6.20 4.49
CA MET A 97 -2.24 -7.13 5.44
C MET A 97 -2.31 -8.54 4.85
N SER A 98 -1.29 -9.37 5.09
CA SER A 98 -1.33 -10.82 4.91
C SER A 98 -1.06 -11.49 6.25
N GLN A 99 -1.64 -12.67 6.46
CA GLN A 99 -1.22 -13.59 7.52
C GLN A 99 0.02 -14.37 7.06
N TYR A 100 0.78 -14.93 8.00
CA TYR A 100 1.97 -15.76 7.72
C TYR A 100 1.62 -17.05 6.98
#